data_AF-A0A847ADH7-F1
#
_entry.id   AF-A0A847ADH7-F1
#
_cell.length_a   1.000
_cell.length_b   1.000
_cell.length_c   1.000
_cell.angle_alpha   90.00
_cell.angle_beta   90.00
_cell.angle_gamma   90.00
#
_symmetry.space_group_name_H-M   'P 1'
#
loop_
_entity.id
_entity.type
_entity.pdbx_description
1 polymer ?
#
loop_
_entity_poly.entity_id
_entity_poly.type
_entity_poly.pdbx_seq_one_letter_code
_entity_poly.pdbx_strand_id
1 'polypeptide(L)' 'MLAEVEQRKKLYRLVSGLPVEDIEKVASYAAFLRYIQDREDAEDLRIIEERADESTVPWEAVKRELSL' A
#
# COMPACT_ATOMS: atom_id res chain seq x y z
N MET A 1 -17.17 1.58 -7.49
CA MET A 1 -18.07 0.42 -7.30
C MET A 1 -18.00 -0.61 -8.43
N LEU A 2 -18.33 -0.28 -9.70
CA LEU A 2 -18.26 -1.27 -10.81
C LEU A 2 -16.82 -1.79 -11.07
N ALA A 3 -15.83 -0.89 -11.03
CA ALA A 3 -14.42 -1.26 -11.23
C ALA A 3 -13.87 -2.22 -10.15
N GLU A 4 -14.26 -2.00 -8.89
CA GLU A 4 -13.85 -2.81 -7.74
C GLU A 4 -14.45 -4.23 -7.81
N VAL A 5 -15.73 -4.34 -8.21
CA VAL A 5 -16.38 -5.63 -8.45
C VAL A 5 -15.70 -6.39 -9.58
N GLU A 6 -15.31 -5.72 -10.67
CA GLU A 6 -14.63 -6.35 -11.80
C GLU A 6 -13.21 -6.83 -11.43
N GLN A 7 -12.47 -6.02 -10.68
CA GLN A 7 -11.16 -6.42 -10.15
C GLN A 7 -11.26 -7.63 -9.22
N ARG A 8 -12.26 -7.65 -8.33
CA ARG A 8 -12.53 -8.80 -7.46
C ARG A 8 -12.84 -10.06 -8.26
N LYS A 9 -13.70 -9.97 -9.28
CA LYS A 9 -14.01 -11.09 -10.19
C LYS A 9 -12.77 -11.57 -10.95
N LYS A 10 -11.88 -10.67 -11.36
CA LYS A 10 -10.61 -11.00 -12.02
C LYS A 10 -9.68 -11.75 -11.08
N LEU A 11 -9.55 -11.31 -9.83
CA LEU A 11 -8.74 -11.98 -8.82
C LEU A 11 -9.27 -13.39 -8.51
N TYR A 12 -10.58 -13.55 -8.35
CA TYR A 12 -11.19 -14.87 -8.15
C TYR A 12 -10.88 -15.83 -9.30
N ARG A 13 -10.99 -15.35 -10.55
CA ARG A 13 -10.65 -16.17 -11.73
C ARG A 13 -9.19 -16.59 -11.72
N LEU A 14 -8.27 -15.69 -11.36
CA LEU A 14 -6.84 -15.99 -11.25
C LEU A 14 -6.57 -17.05 -10.19
N VAL A 15 -7.09 -16.88 -8.97
CA VAL A 15 -6.88 -17.83 -7.87
C VAL A 15 -7.54 -19.18 -8.16
N SER A 16 -8.73 -19.21 -8.77
CA SER A 16 -9.42 -20.45 -9.13
C SER A 16 -8.70 -21.28 -10.19
N GLY A 17 -7.78 -20.67 -10.94
CA GLY A 17 -6.97 -21.35 -11.95
C GLY A 17 -5.65 -21.90 -11.40
N LEU A 18 -5.32 -21.67 -10.13
CA LEU A 18 -4.08 -22.14 -9.53
C LEU A 18 -4.18 -23.60 -9.06
N PRO A 19 -3.07 -24.35 -9.08
CA PRO A 19 -2.96 -25.60 -8.34
C PRO A 19 -3.29 -25.40 -6.85
N VAL A 20 -3.88 -26.40 -6.21
CA VAL A 20 -4.35 -26.30 -4.82
C VAL A 20 -3.19 -25.95 -3.87
N GLU A 21 -2.01 -26.49 -4.13
CA GLU A 21 -0.77 -26.23 -3.40
C GLU A 21 -0.25 -24.78 -3.51
N ASP A 22 -0.70 -24.03 -4.52
CA ASP A 22 -0.30 -22.64 -4.76
C ASP A 22 -1.32 -21.64 -4.20
N ILE A 23 -2.57 -22.07 -3.97
CA ILE A 23 -3.61 -21.22 -3.36
C ILE A 23 -3.18 -20.79 -1.95
N GLU A 24 -2.66 -21.71 -1.14
CA GLU A 24 -2.20 -21.41 0.22
C GLU A 24 -1.02 -20.43 0.22
N LYS A 25 -0.09 -20.58 -0.73
CA LYS A 25 1.07 -19.68 -0.86
C LYS A 25 0.64 -18.27 -1.23
N VAL A 26 -0.26 -18.13 -2.20
CA VAL A 26 -0.77 -16.82 -2.63
C VAL A 26 -1.57 -16.16 -1.51
N ALA A 27 -2.41 -16.91 -0.80
CA ALA A 27 -3.16 -16.39 0.34
C ALA A 27 -2.24 -15.93 1.47
N SER A 28 -1.23 -16.74 1.82
CA SER A 28 -0.25 -16.44 2.85
C SER A 28 0.60 -15.20 2.50
N TYR A 29 1.03 -15.09 1.24
CA TYR A 29 1.79 -13.93 0.78
C TYR A 29 0.94 -12.66 0.76
N ALA A 30 -0.33 -12.74 0.32
CA ALA A 30 -1.25 -11.60 0.39
C ALA A 30 -1.49 -11.13 1.84
N ALA A 31 -1.63 -12.07 2.79
CA ALA A 31 -1.75 -11.75 4.20
C ALA A 31 -0.47 -11.09 4.75
N PHE A 32 0.71 -11.57 4.34
CA PHE A 32 1.99 -10.97 4.72
C PHE A 32 2.15 -9.54 4.18
N LEU A 33 1.82 -9.31 2.90
CA LEU A 33 1.82 -7.97 2.31
C LEU A 33 0.87 -7.02 3.04
N ARG A 34 -0.33 -7.51 3.39
CA ARG A 34 -1.29 -6.71 4.16
C ARG A 34 -0.75 -6.33 5.54
N TYR A 35 -0.11 -7.28 6.22
CA TYR A 35 0.53 -7.02 7.51
C TYR A 35 1.64 -5.95 7.41
N ILE A 36 2.44 -5.95 6.34
CA ILE A 36 3.44 -4.88 6.11
C ILE A 36 2.74 -3.54 5.92
N GLN A 37 1.75 -3.48 5.03
CA GLN A 37 1.04 -2.25 4.74
C GLN A 37 0.40 -1.65 6.00
N ASP A 38 -0.31 -2.47 6.80
CA ASP A 38 -0.96 -1.99 8.02
C ASP A 38 0.05 -1.39 9.02
N ARG A 39 1.31 -1.86 9.00
CA ARG A 39 2.39 -1.30 9.82
C ARG A 39 2.97 -0.01 9.26
N GLU A 40 3.16 0.06 7.95
CA GLU A 40 3.61 1.28 7.27
C GLU A 40 2.58 2.40 7.46
N ASP A 41 1.29 2.11 7.25
CA ASP A 41 0.20 3.06 7.47
C ASP A 41 0.16 3.55 8.94
N ALA A 42 0.38 2.66 9.91
CA ALA A 42 0.43 3.03 11.32
C ALA A 42 1.66 3.88 11.68
N GLU A 43 2.81 3.61 11.05
CA GLU A 43 4.02 4.42 11.21
C GLU A 43 3.86 5.81 10.58
N ASP A 44 3.29 5.89 9.38
CA ASP A 44 3.03 7.15 8.68
C ASP A 44 2.09 8.04 9.50
N LEU A 45 1.00 7.48 10.02
CA LEU A 45 0.09 8.20 10.91
C LEU A 45 0.81 8.74 12.15
N ARG A 46 1.63 7.91 12.80
CA ARG A 46 2.41 8.32 13.97
C ARG A 46 3.37 9.46 13.63
N ILE A 47 4.08 9.39 12.49
CA ILE A 47 5.02 10.44 12.06
C ILE A 47 4.27 11.74 11.75
N ILE A 48 3.11 11.66 11.09
CA ILE A 48 2.28 12.83 10.80
C ILE A 48 1.84 13.51 12.11
N GLU A 49 1.43 12.73 13.11
CA GLU A 49 1.05 13.24 14.42
C GLU A 49 2.24 13.85 15.17
N GLU A 50 3.39 13.15 15.21
CA GLU A 50 4.61 13.62 15.88
C GLU A 50 5.14 14.94 15.29
N ARG A 51 4.96 15.12 13.97
CA ARG A 51 5.47 16.28 13.22
C ARG A 51 4.40 17.31 12.89
N ALA A 52 3.21 17.21 13.48
CA ALA A 52 2.08 18.08 13.16
C ALA A 52 2.40 19.58 13.35
N ASP A 53 3.23 19.88 14.35
CA ASP A 53 3.65 21.25 14.70
C ASP A 53 4.99 21.66 14.06
N GLU A 54 5.65 20.77 13.31
CA GLU A 54 6.91 21.10 12.64
C GLU A 54 6.67 22.03 11.44
N SER A 55 7.53 23.06 11.30
CA SER A 55 7.46 23.95 10.16
C SER A 55 7.79 23.19 8.88
N THR A 56 6.91 23.27 7.87
CA THR A 56 7.15 22.67 6.56
C THR A 56 7.88 23.63 5.63
N VAL A 57 8.68 23.08 4.71
CA VAL A 57 9.35 23.85 3.66
C VAL A 57 8.54 23.71 2.36
N PRO A 58 8.21 24.82 1.67
CA PRO A 58 7.52 24.76 0.39
C PRO A 58 8.31 23.93 -0.64
N TRP A 59 7.61 23.08 -1.38
CA TRP A 59 8.24 22.20 -2.38
C TRP A 59 9.06 22.98 -3.43
N GLU A 60 8.60 24.17 -3.82
CA GLU A 60 9.32 25.04 -4.77
C GLU A 60 10.64 25.58 -4.21
N ALA A 61 10.76 25.73 -2.88
CA ALA A 61 12.02 26.09 -2.25
C ALA A 61 13.00 24.91 -2.29
N VAL A 62 12.53 23.69 -1.99
CA VAL A 62 13.32 22.45 -2.05
C VAL A 62 13.84 22.18 -3.47
N LYS A 63 13.00 22.33 -4.51
CA LYS A 63 13.42 22.17 -5.91
C LYS A 63 14.56 23.13 -6.28
N ARG A 64 14.42 24.40 -5.90
CA ARG A 64 15.43 25.42 -6.21
C ARG A 64 16.77 25.11 -5.54
N GLU A 65 16.74 24.64 -4.30
CA GLU A 65 17.94 24.25 -3.55
C GLU A 65 18.61 23.01 -4.15
N LEU A 66 17.82 22.03 -4.60
CA LEU A 66 18.31 20.78 -5.19
C LEU A 66 18.58 20.87 -6.70
N SER A 67 18.33 22.01 -7.35
CA SER A 67 18.43 22.20 -8.80
C SER A 67 17.63 21.18 -9.62
N LEU A 68 16.42 20.85 -9.15
CA LEU A 68 15.45 19.95 -9.79
C LEU A 68 14.38 20.69 -10.58
#